data_AF-C6LTZ1-F1
#
_entry.id   AF-C6LTZ1-F1
#
_cell.length_a   1.000
_cell.length_b   1.000
_cell.length_c   1.000
_cell.angle_alpha   90.00
_cell.angle_beta   90.00
_cell.angle_gamma   90.00
#
_symmetry.space_group_name_H-M   'P 1'
#
loop_
_entity.id
_entity.type
_entity.pdbx_description
1 polymer ?
#
loop_
_entity_poly.entity_id
_entity_poly.type
_entity_poly.pdbx_seq_one_letter_code
_entity_poly.pdbx_strand_id
1 'polypeptide(L)'
;MTLYYEPENQPGSELVKKDSLFWTATEQFLELIDCEANTEPAVMKLLSRAGFADIAPPASVDPRVIVVDGPIGAGKSTFCRKLAEYAREQALQVAVVEEAVALESFSAYGITLEEYYRDPHANAYRFQLAVTQALADQLMEYRYTDKYKDCDLVIFDRWLPSTSAFILFQMEEGHITPRQGMYLHYLIDVFMSFAGVLPGTHIRFATDPLVCEQRIIDRAAGDSHRQCEEDALMTVRRTNEHLLEQRGIYTPLFNLSYRNEDMVCLSITEGNQFALGQASRATRQYVVQDTHYLGEDQRYFVQINNRKVNSRRFFDELCDWAIYWRRRRGPLHMTKLAKSFEDFERALALAAECKDTSDE
;
A
#
# COMPACT_ATOMS: atom_id res chain seq x y z
N MET A 1 -13.92 26.63 -7.27
CA MET A 1 -14.48 25.64 -8.21
C MET A 1 -13.90 24.30 -7.83
N THR A 2 -14.68 23.51 -7.11
CA THR A 2 -14.37 22.16 -6.64
C THR A 2 -14.65 21.18 -7.78
N LEU A 3 -13.62 20.54 -8.31
CA LEU A 3 -13.79 19.40 -9.19
C LEU A 3 -14.25 18.22 -8.33
N TYR A 4 -15.53 17.91 -8.47
CA TYR A 4 -16.18 16.78 -7.85
C TYR A 4 -15.57 15.48 -8.40
N TYR A 5 -15.37 14.56 -7.46
CA TYR A 5 -14.95 13.19 -7.64
C TYR A 5 -16.04 12.45 -8.44
N GLU A 6 -15.85 12.25 -9.74
CA GLU A 6 -16.83 11.53 -10.56
C GLU A 6 -16.66 9.99 -10.40
N PRO A 7 -17.73 9.26 -10.03
CA PRO A 7 -17.71 7.80 -9.82
C PRO A 7 -17.31 6.97 -11.06
N GLU A 8 -17.25 7.60 -12.23
CA GLU A 8 -17.01 6.99 -13.54
C GLU A 8 -15.55 6.59 -13.76
N ASN A 9 -14.63 7.14 -12.96
CA ASN A 9 -13.20 6.83 -12.99
C ASN A 9 -12.81 5.60 -12.13
N GLN A 10 -13.78 4.85 -11.63
CA GLN A 10 -13.54 3.58 -10.96
C GLN A 10 -13.42 2.44 -11.98
N PRO A 11 -12.29 1.70 -12.07
CA PRO A 11 -12.26 0.45 -12.82
C PRO A 11 -13.11 -0.57 -12.05
N GLY A 12 -14.39 -0.62 -12.36
CA GLY A 12 -15.38 -1.20 -11.46
C GLY A 12 -16.65 -1.72 -12.10
N SER A 13 -16.63 -2.23 -13.34
CA SER A 13 -17.75 -3.03 -13.86
C SER A 13 -17.49 -4.04 -14.98
N GLU A 14 -16.25 -4.35 -15.41
CA GLU A 14 -16.00 -5.49 -16.32
C GLU A 14 -14.66 -6.20 -16.04
N LEU A 15 -14.52 -6.85 -14.88
CA LEU A 15 -13.43 -7.82 -14.64
C LEU A 15 -13.92 -9.26 -14.71
N VAL A 16 -14.73 -9.56 -15.74
CA VAL A 16 -14.71 -10.87 -16.43
C VAL A 16 -15.17 -10.64 -17.87
N LYS A 17 -14.24 -10.65 -18.84
CA LYS A 17 -14.53 -11.30 -20.12
C LYS A 17 -13.57 -12.47 -20.31
N LYS A 18 -14.20 -13.60 -20.60
CA LYS A 18 -13.61 -14.86 -21.02
C LYS A 18 -12.72 -14.61 -22.24
N ASP A 19 -11.64 -15.37 -22.31
CA ASP A 19 -10.78 -15.57 -23.48
C ASP A 19 -9.80 -14.41 -23.81
N SER A 20 -8.63 -14.50 -23.18
CA SER A 20 -7.27 -14.31 -23.75
C SER A 20 -7.06 -13.31 -24.92
N LEU A 21 -6.08 -12.41 -24.69
CA LEU A 21 -5.24 -11.63 -25.63
C LEU A 21 -5.79 -10.29 -26.16
N PHE A 22 -5.30 -9.21 -25.53
CA PHE A 22 -5.01 -7.85 -26.02
C PHE A 22 -6.09 -7.06 -26.78
N TRP A 23 -6.01 -5.73 -26.61
CA TRP A 23 -6.58 -4.68 -27.46
C TRP A 23 -7.97 -4.14 -27.10
N THR A 24 -8.04 -2.81 -26.84
CA THR A 24 -9.08 -1.81 -27.23
C THR A 24 -9.60 -0.80 -26.18
N ALA A 25 -9.26 -0.87 -24.90
CA ALA A 25 -9.49 0.27 -23.98
C ALA A 25 -8.26 1.20 -23.88
N THR A 26 -7.06 0.65 -24.06
CA THR A 26 -5.79 1.37 -23.99
C THR A 26 -5.59 2.30 -25.20
N GLU A 27 -6.09 1.95 -26.39
CA GLU A 27 -5.84 2.73 -27.61
C GLU A 27 -6.68 4.01 -27.72
N GLN A 28 -7.94 4.00 -27.30
CA GLN A 28 -8.76 5.22 -27.28
C GLN A 28 -8.22 6.29 -26.31
N PHE A 29 -7.43 5.86 -25.32
CA PHE A 29 -6.72 6.75 -24.40
C PHE A 29 -5.32 7.14 -24.91
N LEU A 30 -4.62 6.26 -25.63
CA LEU A 30 -3.34 6.55 -26.28
C LEU A 30 -3.48 7.49 -27.49
N GLU A 31 -4.64 7.58 -28.13
CA GLU A 31 -4.93 8.58 -29.17
C GLU A 31 -5.19 10.00 -28.61
N LEU A 32 -5.47 10.12 -27.30
CA LEU A 32 -5.71 11.39 -26.61
C LEU A 32 -4.48 11.96 -25.90
N ILE A 33 -3.41 11.16 -25.77
CA ILE A 33 -2.16 11.56 -25.12
C ILE A 33 -1.06 11.56 -26.18
N ASP A 34 -0.48 12.73 -26.43
CA ASP A 34 0.69 12.87 -27.29
C ASP A 34 1.89 12.12 -26.66
N CYS A 35 2.06 10.86 -27.06
CA CYS A 35 3.08 9.96 -26.55
C CYS A 35 4.50 10.34 -27.05
N GLU A 36 4.60 11.16 -28.11
CA GLU A 36 5.89 11.62 -28.62
C GLU A 36 6.47 12.74 -27.75
N ALA A 37 5.63 13.59 -27.16
CA ALA A 37 6.07 14.67 -26.26
C ALA A 37 6.71 14.15 -24.94
N ASN A 38 6.24 13.01 -24.42
CA ASN A 38 6.64 12.51 -23.09
C ASN A 38 7.70 11.41 -23.12
N THR A 39 8.10 10.95 -24.31
CA THR A 39 9.22 10.01 -24.49
C THR A 39 10.46 10.69 -25.08
N GLU A 40 10.38 12.01 -25.33
CA GLU A 40 11.47 12.76 -25.91
C GLU A 40 12.68 12.78 -24.94
N PRO A 41 13.88 12.33 -25.37
CA PRO A 41 15.07 12.30 -24.52
C PRO A 41 15.44 13.67 -23.92
N ALA A 42 15.00 14.77 -24.55
CA ALA A 42 15.17 16.13 -24.04
C ALA A 42 14.32 16.39 -22.79
N VAL A 43 13.08 15.89 -22.74
CA VAL A 43 12.15 16.00 -21.59
C VAL A 43 12.62 15.13 -20.43
N MET A 44 13.03 13.89 -20.68
CA MET A 44 13.64 13.02 -19.66
C MET A 44 14.92 13.61 -19.07
N LYS A 45 15.73 14.27 -19.90
CA LYS A 45 16.95 14.99 -19.48
C LYS A 45 16.66 16.30 -18.76
N LEU A 46 15.50 16.93 -19.00
CA LEU A 46 15.02 18.10 -18.27
C LEU A 46 14.49 17.70 -16.90
N LEU A 47 13.74 16.59 -16.82
CA LEU A 47 13.31 15.97 -15.56
C LEU A 47 14.53 15.57 -14.71
N SER A 48 15.58 14.98 -15.31
CA SER A 48 16.83 14.65 -14.60
C SER A 48 17.63 15.89 -14.16
N ARG A 49 17.48 17.03 -14.86
CA ARG A 49 18.20 18.29 -14.57
C ARG A 49 17.57 19.12 -13.46
N ALA A 50 16.38 18.77 -12.99
CA ALA A 50 15.68 19.42 -11.88
C ALA A 50 16.32 19.19 -10.49
N GLY A 51 17.55 18.67 -10.40
CA GLY A 51 18.29 18.48 -9.14
C GLY A 51 17.74 17.40 -8.19
N PHE A 52 16.48 16.96 -8.36
CA PHE A 52 15.80 16.03 -7.45
C PHE A 52 15.32 14.73 -8.11
N ALA A 53 15.21 14.65 -9.44
CA ALA A 53 14.77 13.42 -10.11
C ALA A 53 15.85 12.31 -10.13
N ASP A 54 17.13 12.66 -9.91
CA ASP A 54 18.18 11.68 -9.65
C ASP A 54 18.11 11.13 -8.19
N ILE A 55 17.35 11.79 -7.30
CA ILE A 55 17.26 11.45 -5.88
C ILE A 55 16.13 10.43 -5.64
N ALA A 56 14.92 10.69 -6.14
CA ALA A 56 13.80 9.76 -6.06
C ALA A 56 13.82 8.80 -7.27
N PRO A 57 14.13 7.50 -7.10
CA PRO A 57 14.04 6.56 -8.22
C PRO A 57 12.59 6.55 -8.74
N PRO A 58 12.37 6.47 -10.07
CA PRO A 58 11.01 6.35 -10.60
C PRO A 58 10.31 5.20 -9.89
N ALA A 59 9.07 5.43 -9.46
CA ALA A 59 8.30 4.43 -8.74
C ALA A 59 8.30 3.12 -9.55
N SER A 60 8.80 2.05 -8.95
CA SER A 60 9.02 0.78 -9.62
C SER A 60 8.14 -0.29 -9.01
N VAL A 61 7.46 -1.06 -9.86
CA VAL A 61 6.73 -2.25 -9.41
C VAL A 61 7.76 -3.30 -9.03
N ASP A 62 7.81 -3.65 -7.75
CA ASP A 62 8.64 -4.76 -7.27
C ASP A 62 7.80 -6.04 -7.19
N PRO A 63 8.03 -7.01 -8.08
CA PRO A 63 7.32 -8.28 -8.09
C PRO A 63 7.49 -9.12 -6.80
N ARG A 64 8.47 -8.78 -5.94
CA ARG A 64 8.67 -9.40 -4.63
C ARG A 64 7.70 -8.89 -3.56
N VAL A 65 7.12 -7.71 -3.78
CA VAL A 65 6.25 -7.05 -2.79
C VAL A 65 4.81 -7.51 -3.00
N ILE A 66 4.28 -8.14 -1.95
CA ILE A 66 2.88 -8.51 -1.82
C ILE A 66 2.27 -7.65 -0.73
N VAL A 67 1.21 -6.93 -1.05
CA VAL A 67 0.39 -6.21 -0.06
C VAL A 67 -0.87 -7.01 0.21
N VAL A 68 -1.24 -7.12 1.49
CA VAL A 68 -2.50 -7.67 1.94
C VAL A 68 -3.29 -6.60 2.70
N ASP A 69 -4.42 -6.19 2.15
CA ASP A 69 -5.30 -5.16 2.71
C ASP A 69 -6.70 -5.68 2.99
N GLY A 70 -7.47 -4.89 3.74
CA GLY A 70 -8.88 -5.13 3.97
C GLY A 70 -9.34 -4.80 5.39
N PRO A 71 -10.62 -5.10 5.68
CA PRO A 71 -11.29 -4.82 6.95
C PRO A 71 -10.52 -5.31 8.20
N ILE A 72 -10.78 -4.66 9.33
CA ILE A 72 -10.34 -5.15 10.65
C ILE A 72 -11.12 -6.43 10.94
N GLY A 73 -10.44 -7.50 11.38
CA GLY A 73 -11.08 -8.82 11.60
C GLY A 73 -11.15 -9.72 10.37
N ALA A 74 -10.71 -9.28 9.18
CA ALA A 74 -10.81 -10.06 7.95
C ALA A 74 -9.89 -11.30 7.89
N GLY A 75 -8.94 -11.47 8.82
CA GLY A 75 -8.00 -12.60 8.84
C GLY A 75 -6.69 -12.37 8.07
N LYS A 76 -6.36 -11.11 7.75
CA LYS A 76 -5.16 -10.70 6.99
C LYS A 76 -3.86 -11.18 7.62
N SER A 77 -3.61 -10.89 8.89
CA SER A 77 -2.39 -11.27 9.60
C SER A 77 -2.19 -12.80 9.66
N THR A 78 -3.29 -13.55 9.74
CA THR A 78 -3.26 -15.02 9.66
C THR A 78 -2.90 -15.48 8.25
N PHE A 79 -3.47 -14.86 7.22
CA PHE A 79 -3.11 -15.12 5.82
C PHE A 79 -1.63 -14.81 5.55
N CYS A 80 -1.12 -13.65 5.98
CA CYS A 80 0.27 -13.25 5.82
C CYS A 80 1.24 -14.25 6.46
N ARG A 81 0.97 -14.68 7.72
CA ARG A 81 1.77 -15.72 8.38
C ARG A 81 1.79 -17.03 7.60
N LYS A 82 0.61 -17.51 7.17
CA LYS A 82 0.51 -18.77 6.41
C LYS A 82 1.22 -18.69 5.06
N LEU A 83 1.12 -17.56 4.35
CA LEU A 83 1.86 -17.34 3.11
C LEU A 83 3.38 -17.32 3.36
N ALA A 84 3.83 -16.68 4.45
CA ALA A 84 5.23 -16.66 4.81
C ALA A 84 5.78 -18.03 5.22
N GLU A 85 5.02 -18.79 6.02
CA GLU A 85 5.33 -20.19 6.34
C GLU A 85 5.49 -21.03 5.07
N TYR A 86 4.51 -20.95 4.17
CA TYR A 86 4.54 -21.64 2.89
C TYR A 86 5.77 -21.28 2.04
N ALA A 87 6.05 -19.98 1.90
CA ALA A 87 7.19 -19.52 1.12
C ALA A 87 8.53 -19.98 1.72
N ARG A 88 8.65 -20.04 3.06
CA ARG A 88 9.84 -20.61 3.73
C ARG A 88 9.96 -22.12 3.52
N GLU A 89 8.85 -22.87 3.46
CA GLU A 89 8.88 -24.29 3.06
C GLU A 89 9.37 -24.48 1.61
N GLN A 90 9.14 -23.49 0.74
CA GLN A 90 9.73 -23.42 -0.61
C GLN A 90 11.19 -22.89 -0.60
N ALA A 91 11.80 -22.85 0.58
CA ALA A 91 13.14 -22.35 0.88
C ALA A 91 13.36 -20.85 0.62
N LEU A 92 12.32 -20.06 0.34
CA LEU A 92 12.43 -18.62 0.06
C LEU A 92 12.80 -17.81 1.31
N GLN A 93 13.58 -16.73 1.14
CA GLN A 93 13.80 -15.73 2.17
C GLN A 93 12.62 -14.74 2.19
N VAL A 94 11.90 -14.67 3.32
CA VAL A 94 10.63 -13.93 3.41
C VAL A 94 10.64 -12.96 4.58
N ALA A 95 10.38 -11.69 4.30
CA ALA A 95 10.05 -10.69 5.31
C ALA A 95 8.53 -10.48 5.37
N VAL A 96 8.00 -10.40 6.60
CA VAL A 96 6.62 -9.97 6.84
C VAL A 96 6.71 -8.64 7.58
N VAL A 97 6.14 -7.60 6.99
CA VAL A 97 5.95 -6.30 7.64
C VAL A 97 4.57 -6.34 8.26
N GLU A 98 4.53 -6.52 9.58
CA GLU A 98 3.28 -6.60 10.35
C GLU A 98 2.59 -5.24 10.45
N GLU A 99 1.27 -5.27 10.64
CA GLU A 99 0.47 -4.05 10.81
C GLU A 99 1.03 -3.21 11.97
N ALA A 100 1.31 -1.92 11.72
CA ALA A 100 2.01 -1.05 12.68
C ALA A 100 1.37 -1.03 14.09
N VAL A 101 0.04 -1.07 14.18
CA VAL A 101 -0.69 -1.04 15.46
C VAL A 101 -0.56 -2.33 16.27
N ALA A 102 -0.04 -3.42 15.67
CA ALA A 102 0.23 -4.67 16.37
C ALA A 102 1.62 -4.70 17.02
N LEU A 103 2.48 -3.71 16.73
CA LEU A 103 3.82 -3.62 17.30
C LEU A 103 3.78 -3.08 18.74
N GLU A 104 4.53 -3.69 19.64
CA GLU A 104 4.69 -3.21 21.03
C GLU A 104 5.26 -1.77 21.07
N SER A 105 6.10 -1.43 20.10
CA SER A 105 6.72 -0.10 19.95
C SER A 105 5.76 0.96 19.40
N PHE A 106 4.54 0.62 19.01
CA PHE A 106 3.59 1.59 18.43
C PHE A 106 3.29 2.76 19.38
N SER A 107 3.28 2.51 20.69
CA SER A 107 3.09 3.55 21.72
C SER A 107 4.14 4.68 21.66
N ALA A 108 5.33 4.41 21.08
CA ALA A 108 6.38 5.41 20.90
C ALA A 108 5.97 6.55 19.93
N TYR A 109 4.94 6.33 19.10
CA TYR A 109 4.36 7.34 18.21
C TYR A 109 3.34 8.25 18.93
N GLY A 110 3.20 8.13 20.25
CA GLY A 110 2.51 9.11 21.09
C GLY A 110 1.02 8.85 21.34
N ILE A 111 0.52 7.67 21.00
CA ILE A 111 -0.85 7.21 21.28
C ILE A 111 -0.93 5.68 21.22
N THR A 112 -1.77 5.05 22.04
CA THR A 112 -2.08 3.61 21.95
C THR A 112 -3.42 3.33 21.26
N LEU A 113 -3.65 2.08 20.87
CA LEU A 113 -4.91 1.64 20.29
C LEU A 113 -6.08 1.77 21.29
N GLU A 114 -5.83 1.45 22.56
CA GLU A 114 -6.79 1.57 23.66
C GLU A 114 -7.15 3.04 23.93
N GLU A 115 -6.16 3.95 23.87
CA GLU A 115 -6.41 5.38 24.00
C GLU A 115 -7.29 5.92 22.87
N TYR A 116 -7.05 5.46 21.64
CA TYR A 116 -7.90 5.81 20.50
C TYR A 116 -9.34 5.32 20.69
N TYR A 117 -9.56 4.06 21.06
CA TYR A 117 -10.92 3.54 21.23
C TYR A 117 -11.68 4.13 22.43
N ARG A 118 -10.97 4.68 23.43
CA ARG A 118 -11.60 5.38 24.56
C ARG A 118 -12.32 6.67 24.15
N ASP A 119 -11.77 7.41 23.19
CA ASP A 119 -12.38 8.61 22.62
C ASP A 119 -11.94 8.76 21.16
N PRO A 120 -12.59 8.05 20.22
CA PRO A 120 -12.19 8.05 18.82
C PRO A 120 -12.28 9.44 18.20
N HIS A 121 -13.26 10.24 18.61
CA HIS A 121 -13.47 11.58 18.06
C HIS A 121 -12.33 12.53 18.42
N ALA A 122 -11.90 12.56 19.69
CA ALA A 122 -10.79 13.42 20.10
C ALA A 122 -9.42 12.92 19.62
N ASN A 123 -9.28 11.60 19.43
CA ASN A 123 -8.00 10.98 19.14
C ASN A 123 -7.77 10.60 17.66
N ALA A 124 -8.77 10.68 16.79
CA ALA A 124 -8.68 10.19 15.41
C ALA A 124 -7.47 10.76 14.65
N TYR A 125 -7.26 12.08 14.68
CA TYR A 125 -6.13 12.70 13.99
C TYR A 125 -4.78 12.22 14.54
N ARG A 126 -4.62 12.24 15.87
CA ARG A 126 -3.37 11.80 16.53
C ARG A 126 -3.07 10.34 16.22
N PHE A 127 -4.09 9.50 16.25
CA PHE A 127 -3.97 8.08 15.92
C PHE A 127 -3.59 7.85 14.46
N GLN A 128 -4.28 8.51 13.50
CA GLN A 128 -3.95 8.35 12.08
C GLN A 128 -2.57 8.91 11.72
N LEU A 129 -2.12 9.97 12.39
CA LEU A 129 -0.75 10.47 12.24
C LEU A 129 0.27 9.44 12.71
N ALA A 130 0.08 8.85 13.89
CA ALA A 130 0.94 7.80 14.42
C ALA A 130 0.99 6.55 13.51
N VAL A 131 -0.16 6.09 13.01
CA VAL A 131 -0.23 4.97 12.05
C VAL A 131 0.51 5.30 10.76
N THR A 132 0.32 6.50 10.22
CA THR A 132 0.99 6.94 8.97
C THR A 132 2.50 6.98 9.14
N GLN A 133 2.99 7.53 10.25
CA GLN A 133 4.43 7.58 10.56
C GLN A 133 5.01 6.18 10.75
N ALA A 134 4.34 5.32 11.52
CA ALA A 134 4.83 3.97 11.77
C ALA A 134 4.91 3.11 10.50
N LEU A 135 3.89 3.16 9.62
CA LEU A 135 3.92 2.46 8.34
C LEU A 135 4.97 3.06 7.38
N ALA A 136 5.20 4.38 7.45
CA ALA A 136 6.25 5.04 6.68
C ALA A 136 7.64 4.58 7.14
N ASP A 137 7.91 4.55 8.44
CA ASP A 137 9.17 4.07 8.99
C ASP A 137 9.42 2.61 8.61
N GLN A 138 8.40 1.75 8.69
CA GLN A 138 8.48 0.37 8.21
C GLN A 138 8.79 0.28 6.71
N LEU A 139 8.13 1.10 5.87
CA LEU A 139 8.35 1.13 4.42
C LEU A 139 9.77 1.61 4.08
N MET A 140 10.26 2.63 4.78
CA MET A 140 11.59 3.19 4.57
C MET A 140 12.69 2.26 5.10
N GLU A 141 12.54 1.70 6.30
CA GLU A 141 13.44 0.66 6.81
C GLU A 141 13.51 -0.49 5.82
N TYR A 142 12.37 -0.95 5.34
CA TYR A 142 12.31 -1.98 4.33
C TYR A 142 13.07 -1.59 3.06
N ARG A 143 12.78 -0.44 2.47
CA ARG A 143 13.35 -0.07 1.17
C ARG A 143 14.87 0.12 1.21
N TYR A 144 15.41 0.65 2.30
CA TYR A 144 16.78 1.15 2.34
C TYR A 144 17.74 0.32 3.19
N THR A 145 17.26 -0.66 3.95
CA THR A 145 18.15 -1.58 4.68
C THR A 145 18.54 -2.79 3.85
N ASP A 146 19.67 -3.42 4.20
CA ASP A 146 20.15 -4.62 3.53
C ASP A 146 19.19 -5.81 3.68
N LYS A 147 18.32 -5.80 4.71
CA LYS A 147 17.29 -6.81 4.92
C LYS A 147 16.45 -7.07 3.67
N TYR A 148 16.17 -6.03 2.88
CA TYR A 148 15.38 -6.15 1.65
C TYR A 148 16.14 -6.74 0.47
N LYS A 149 17.46 -6.52 0.38
CA LYS A 149 18.29 -7.06 -0.71
C LYS A 149 18.36 -8.59 -0.64
N ASP A 150 18.27 -9.14 0.57
CA ASP A 150 18.37 -10.57 0.85
C ASP A 150 17.03 -11.30 0.82
N CYS A 151 15.91 -10.58 0.69
CA CYS A 151 14.58 -11.19 0.61
C CYS A 151 14.18 -11.58 -0.82
N ASP A 152 13.66 -12.79 -0.96
CA ASP A 152 12.99 -13.29 -2.16
C ASP A 152 11.53 -12.79 -2.24
N LEU A 153 10.88 -12.58 -1.09
CA LEU A 153 9.49 -12.17 -0.96
C LEU A 153 9.29 -11.26 0.24
N VAL A 154 8.40 -10.27 0.11
CA VAL A 154 8.11 -9.31 1.16
C VAL A 154 6.61 -9.09 1.20
N ILE A 155 6.03 -9.32 2.38
CA ILE A 155 4.59 -9.33 2.57
C ILE A 155 4.23 -8.20 3.55
N PHE A 156 3.46 -7.23 3.10
CA PHE A 156 2.93 -6.16 3.94
C PHE A 156 1.52 -6.51 4.43
N ASP A 157 1.34 -6.62 5.74
CA ASP A 157 0.03 -6.66 6.38
C ASP A 157 -0.46 -5.22 6.61
N ARG A 158 -1.20 -4.71 5.62
CA ARG A 158 -1.54 -3.30 5.39
C ARG A 158 -0.43 -2.48 4.73
N TRP A 159 -0.82 -1.72 3.71
CA TRP A 159 0.05 -0.77 3.00
C TRP A 159 -0.13 0.65 3.50
N LEU A 160 0.92 1.47 3.44
CA LEU A 160 0.87 2.88 3.88
C LEU A 160 -0.28 3.64 3.19
N PRO A 161 -0.40 3.65 1.85
CA PRO A 161 -1.54 4.23 1.13
C PRO A 161 -2.92 3.78 1.59
N SER A 162 -3.04 2.57 2.14
CA SER A 162 -4.32 2.02 2.60
C SER A 162 -4.84 2.70 3.87
N THR A 163 -4.03 3.52 4.55
CA THR A 163 -4.51 4.41 5.62
C THR A 163 -5.42 5.51 5.10
N SER A 164 -5.31 5.87 3.81
CA SER A 164 -6.14 6.90 3.17
C SER A 164 -7.63 6.64 3.36
N ALA A 165 -8.07 5.40 3.26
CA ALA A 165 -9.48 5.06 3.42
C ALA A 165 -9.97 5.25 4.88
N PHE A 166 -9.09 5.05 5.87
CA PHE A 166 -9.42 5.36 7.27
C PHE A 166 -9.47 6.87 7.50
N ILE A 167 -8.57 7.63 6.88
CA ILE A 167 -8.57 9.10 6.98
C ILE A 167 -9.87 9.67 6.39
N LEU A 168 -10.27 9.21 5.20
CA LEU A 168 -11.51 9.63 4.55
C LEU A 168 -12.74 9.30 5.39
N PHE A 169 -12.83 8.07 5.92
CA PHE A 169 -13.90 7.70 6.85
C PHE A 169 -13.97 8.64 8.06
N GLN A 170 -12.83 8.94 8.69
CA GLN A 170 -12.80 9.83 9.87
C GLN A 170 -13.11 11.29 9.51
N MET A 171 -12.86 11.70 8.27
CA MET A 171 -13.29 13.01 7.77
C MET A 171 -14.81 13.07 7.53
N GLU A 172 -15.38 12.02 6.95
CA GLU A 172 -16.83 11.89 6.76
C GLU A 172 -17.58 11.90 8.09
N GLU A 173 -17.02 11.25 9.11
CA GLU A 173 -17.55 11.24 10.48
C GLU A 173 -17.29 12.54 11.25
N GLY A 174 -16.51 13.48 10.70
CA GLY A 174 -16.17 14.76 11.34
C GLY A 174 -15.13 14.67 12.46
N HIS A 175 -14.51 13.50 12.65
CA HIS A 175 -13.44 13.29 13.65
C HIS A 175 -12.09 13.87 13.21
N ILE A 176 -11.88 13.96 11.89
CA ILE A 176 -10.71 14.60 11.27
C ILE A 176 -11.19 15.78 10.42
N THR A 177 -10.61 16.96 10.65
CA THR A 177 -10.92 18.12 9.81
C THR A 177 -10.33 17.97 8.40
N PRO A 178 -10.88 18.62 7.36
CA PRO A 178 -10.34 18.55 6.00
C PRO A 178 -8.85 18.93 5.91
N ARG A 179 -8.41 19.95 6.68
CA ARG A 179 -7.00 20.38 6.71
C ARG A 179 -6.09 19.28 7.28
N GLN A 180 -6.54 18.60 8.33
CA GLN A 180 -5.80 17.49 8.93
C GLN A 180 -5.73 16.29 7.98
N GLY A 181 -6.82 15.94 7.32
CA GLY A 181 -6.84 14.87 6.33
C GLY A 181 -5.94 15.15 5.14
N MET A 182 -5.98 16.37 4.59
CA MET A 182 -5.05 16.81 3.54
C MET A 182 -3.58 16.65 3.96
N TYR A 183 -3.25 17.02 5.20
CA TYR A 183 -1.89 16.86 5.72
C TYR A 183 -1.48 15.38 5.83
N LEU A 184 -2.36 14.49 6.27
CA LEU A 184 -2.06 13.06 6.35
C LEU A 184 -1.86 12.43 4.96
N HIS A 185 -2.70 12.77 3.98
CA HIS A 185 -2.51 12.34 2.59
C HIS A 185 -1.20 12.86 2.01
N TYR A 186 -0.85 14.13 2.28
CA TYR A 186 0.44 14.69 1.89
C TYR A 186 1.62 13.88 2.45
N LEU A 187 1.57 13.46 3.71
CA LEU A 187 2.62 12.60 4.28
C LEU A 187 2.72 11.26 3.56
N ILE A 188 1.59 10.59 3.31
CA ILE A 188 1.54 9.33 2.56
C ILE A 188 2.23 9.48 1.20
N ASP A 189 1.88 10.52 0.46
CA ASP A 189 2.45 10.81 -0.86
C ASP A 189 3.97 11.02 -0.81
N VAL A 190 4.43 11.83 0.16
CA VAL A 190 5.86 12.11 0.36
C VAL A 190 6.63 10.81 0.61
N PHE A 191 6.18 9.99 1.55
CA PHE A 191 6.86 8.73 1.88
C PHE A 191 6.81 7.72 0.74
N MET A 192 5.69 7.63 0.02
CA MET A 192 5.59 6.77 -1.17
C MET A 192 6.52 7.21 -2.29
N SER A 193 6.67 8.53 -2.50
CA SER A 193 7.61 9.08 -3.49
C SER A 193 9.05 8.74 -3.14
N PHE A 194 9.41 8.86 -1.86
CA PHE A 194 10.74 8.50 -1.40
C PHE A 194 10.98 7.00 -1.57
N ALA A 195 10.09 6.15 -1.07
CA ALA A 195 10.24 4.71 -1.16
C ALA A 195 10.38 4.21 -2.61
N GLY A 196 9.65 4.83 -3.55
CA GLY A 196 9.77 4.55 -4.99
C GLY A 196 9.50 3.08 -5.35
N VAL A 197 8.71 2.39 -4.53
CA VAL A 197 8.39 0.96 -4.68
C VAL A 197 6.89 0.73 -4.61
N LEU A 198 6.40 -0.09 -5.53
CA LEU A 198 5.01 -0.45 -5.66
C LEU A 198 4.85 -1.97 -5.63
N PRO A 199 3.74 -2.48 -5.06
CA PRO A 199 3.53 -3.91 -4.98
C PRO A 199 3.38 -4.54 -6.36
N GLY A 200 4.06 -5.66 -6.59
CA GLY A 200 3.77 -6.53 -7.72
C GLY A 200 2.46 -7.29 -7.58
N THR A 201 2.00 -7.47 -6.33
CA THR A 201 0.73 -8.13 -6.03
C THR A 201 0.01 -7.43 -4.89
N HIS A 202 -1.29 -7.19 -5.06
CA HIS A 202 -2.19 -6.65 -4.05
C HIS A 202 -3.35 -7.63 -3.80
N ILE A 203 -3.55 -8.01 -2.55
CA ILE A 203 -4.59 -8.92 -2.11
C ILE A 203 -5.52 -8.14 -1.19
N ARG A 204 -6.74 -7.89 -1.65
CA ARG A 204 -7.76 -7.18 -0.87
C ARG A 204 -8.75 -8.17 -0.29
N PHE A 205 -8.89 -8.19 1.02
CA PHE A 205 -9.97 -8.86 1.70
C PHE A 205 -11.23 -8.01 1.61
N ALA A 206 -12.30 -8.61 1.08
CA ALA A 206 -13.63 -8.06 0.99
C ALA A 206 -14.61 -8.91 1.82
N THR A 207 -14.21 -9.18 3.06
CA THR A 207 -14.97 -10.00 4.00
C THR A 207 -16.14 -9.22 4.57
N ASP A 208 -17.28 -9.91 4.71
CA ASP A 208 -18.50 -9.36 5.31
C ASP A 208 -18.20 -8.73 6.69
N PRO A 209 -18.66 -7.49 6.97
CA PRO A 209 -18.43 -6.83 8.26
C PRO A 209 -18.94 -7.63 9.45
N LEU A 210 -20.03 -8.38 9.33
CA LEU A 210 -20.59 -9.22 10.39
C LEU A 210 -19.67 -10.40 10.70
N VAL A 211 -19.05 -10.99 9.68
CA VAL A 211 -18.05 -12.06 9.87
C VAL A 211 -16.80 -11.48 10.53
N CYS A 212 -16.39 -10.28 10.14
CA CYS A 212 -15.25 -9.59 10.74
C CYS A 212 -15.49 -9.29 12.23
N GLU A 213 -16.68 -8.80 12.57
CA GLU A 213 -17.11 -8.53 13.94
C GLU A 213 -17.12 -9.80 14.79
N GLN A 214 -17.69 -10.90 14.30
CA GLN A 214 -17.67 -12.17 15.03
C GLN A 214 -16.23 -12.59 15.34
N ARG A 215 -15.30 -12.45 14.39
CA ARG A 215 -13.88 -12.76 14.59
C ARG A 215 -13.20 -11.84 15.59
N ILE A 216 -13.62 -10.57 15.69
CA ILE A 216 -13.11 -9.62 16.70
C ILE A 216 -13.59 -10.04 18.08
N ILE A 217 -14.88 -10.38 18.23
CA ILE A 217 -15.45 -10.89 19.48
C ILE A 217 -14.71 -12.17 19.93
N ASP A 218 -14.57 -13.14 19.03
CA ASP A 218 -13.88 -14.40 19.32
C ASP A 218 -12.42 -14.17 19.76
N ARG A 219 -11.74 -13.18 19.17
CA ARG A 219 -10.38 -12.80 19.53
C ARG A 219 -10.32 -12.08 20.89
N ALA A 220 -11.22 -11.13 21.14
CA ALA A 220 -11.28 -10.37 22.39
C ALA A 220 -11.58 -11.28 23.59
N ALA A 221 -12.37 -12.34 23.40
CA ALA A 221 -12.62 -13.36 24.41
C ALA A 221 -11.33 -14.11 24.84
N GLY A 222 -10.33 -14.18 23.96
CA GLY A 222 -9.03 -14.84 24.23
C GLY A 222 -7.90 -13.90 24.65
N ASP A 223 -8.07 -12.58 24.52
CA ASP A 223 -7.02 -11.59 24.74
C ASP A 223 -7.59 -10.31 25.39
N SER A 224 -7.32 -10.11 26.68
CA SER A 224 -7.83 -8.97 27.44
C SER A 224 -7.39 -7.61 26.89
N HIS A 225 -6.25 -7.53 26.20
CA HIS A 225 -5.79 -6.28 25.58
C HIS A 225 -6.64 -5.86 24.38
N ARG A 226 -7.37 -6.82 23.78
CA ARG A 226 -8.23 -6.59 22.62
C ARG A 226 -9.69 -6.28 22.99
N GLN A 227 -10.04 -6.25 24.28
CA GLN A 227 -11.41 -5.89 24.72
C GLN A 227 -11.83 -4.50 24.25
N CYS A 228 -10.88 -3.57 24.11
CA CYS A 228 -11.16 -2.23 23.58
C CYS A 228 -11.75 -2.24 22.14
N GLU A 229 -11.46 -3.27 21.35
CA GLU A 229 -12.03 -3.43 20.01
C GLU A 229 -13.48 -3.93 20.07
N GLU A 230 -13.79 -4.78 21.05
CA GLU A 230 -15.16 -5.25 21.32
C GLU A 230 -16.06 -4.08 21.78
N ASP A 231 -15.52 -3.23 22.67
CA ASP A 231 -16.20 -2.01 23.11
C ASP A 231 -16.45 -1.03 21.94
N ALA A 232 -15.62 -1.10 20.90
CA ALA A 232 -15.67 -0.23 19.72
C ALA A 232 -16.29 -0.89 18.47
N LEU A 233 -17.00 -2.02 18.59
CA LEU A 233 -17.50 -2.79 17.45
C LEU A 233 -18.33 -1.98 16.46
N MET A 234 -19.17 -1.05 16.94
CA MET A 234 -19.96 -0.19 16.05
C MET A 234 -19.07 0.69 15.17
N THR A 235 -18.04 1.30 15.75
CA THR A 235 -17.04 2.09 15.00
C THR A 235 -16.29 1.22 14.00
N VAL A 236 -15.88 0.02 14.43
CA VAL A 236 -15.17 -0.94 13.56
C VAL A 236 -16.07 -1.42 12.41
N ARG A 237 -17.34 -1.74 12.67
CA ARG A 237 -18.31 -2.16 11.65
C ARG A 237 -18.48 -1.07 10.60
N ARG A 238 -18.76 0.18 11.02
CA ARG A 238 -18.92 1.33 10.09
C ARG A 238 -17.66 1.57 9.27
N THR A 239 -16.49 1.47 9.90
CA THR A 239 -15.20 1.56 9.19
C THR A 239 -15.09 0.45 8.14
N ASN A 240 -15.42 -0.79 8.50
CA ASN A 240 -15.35 -1.94 7.60
C ASN A 240 -16.34 -1.82 6.43
N GLU A 241 -17.56 -1.35 6.67
CA GLU A 241 -18.55 -1.05 5.63
C GLU A 241 -18.01 -0.02 4.64
N HIS A 242 -17.47 1.10 5.13
CA HIS A 242 -16.85 2.13 4.31
C HIS A 242 -15.68 1.57 3.47
N LEU A 243 -14.79 0.77 4.07
CA LEU A 243 -13.67 0.14 3.36
C LEU A 243 -14.11 -0.79 2.21
N LEU A 244 -15.25 -1.47 2.37
CA LEU A 244 -15.82 -2.33 1.34
C LEU A 244 -16.44 -1.51 0.21
N GLU A 245 -17.17 -0.46 0.55
CA GLU A 245 -17.83 0.45 -0.40
C GLU A 245 -16.83 1.19 -1.28
N GLN A 246 -15.76 1.71 -0.69
CA GLN A 246 -14.68 2.39 -1.41
C GLN A 246 -13.85 1.43 -2.29
N ARG A 247 -14.16 0.12 -2.26
CA ARG A 247 -13.49 -0.96 -2.99
C ARG A 247 -11.97 -1.00 -2.80
N GLY A 248 -11.44 -0.30 -1.80
CA GLY A 248 -10.04 -0.27 -1.39
C GLY A 248 -9.05 -0.04 -2.54
N ILE A 249 -9.44 0.64 -3.60
CA ILE A 249 -8.53 0.85 -4.73
C ILE A 249 -7.47 1.86 -4.30
N TYR A 250 -6.24 1.38 -4.32
CA TYR A 250 -5.02 2.15 -4.40
C TYR A 250 -5.18 3.30 -5.41
N THR A 251 -5.53 4.48 -4.91
CA THR A 251 -5.37 5.71 -5.67
C THR A 251 -4.47 6.57 -4.82
N PRO A 252 -3.15 6.50 -5.03
CA PRO A 252 -2.27 7.46 -4.41
C PRO A 252 -2.70 8.83 -4.92
N LEU A 253 -3.37 9.60 -4.06
CA LEU A 253 -3.87 10.93 -4.37
C LEU A 253 -2.71 11.91 -4.26
N PHE A 254 -1.79 11.84 -5.23
CA PHE A 254 -0.69 12.79 -5.37
C PHE A 254 -1.21 14.17 -5.76
N ASN A 255 -1.92 14.87 -4.89
CA ASN A 255 -2.24 16.27 -5.12
C ASN A 255 -1.22 17.13 -4.40
N LEU A 256 0.03 17.05 -4.86
CA LEU A 256 0.97 18.13 -4.63
C LEU A 256 0.56 19.28 -5.55
N SER A 257 -0.53 19.97 -5.19
CA SER A 257 -0.80 21.31 -5.70
C SER A 257 0.29 22.23 -5.16
N TYR A 258 1.47 22.16 -5.76
CA TYR A 258 2.45 23.22 -5.65
C TYR A 258 1.80 24.45 -6.28
N ARG A 259 1.44 25.41 -5.44
CA ARG A 259 1.25 26.79 -5.90
C ARG A 259 2.64 27.32 -6.23
N ASN A 260 3.18 26.94 -7.37
CA ASN A 260 4.32 27.63 -7.94
C ASN A 260 4.19 27.56 -9.45
N GLU A 261 4.48 28.70 -10.07
CA GLU A 261 4.61 28.92 -11.51
C GLU A 261 5.78 28.10 -12.12
N ASP A 262 6.30 27.12 -11.37
CA ASP A 262 7.48 26.35 -11.65
C ASP A 262 7.08 25.05 -12.34
N MET A 263 7.10 25.09 -13.68
CA MET A 263 6.79 23.99 -14.61
C MET A 263 7.45 22.65 -14.21
N VAL A 264 8.60 22.72 -13.53
CA VAL A 264 9.35 21.55 -13.07
C VAL A 264 8.58 20.75 -12.01
N CYS A 265 7.99 21.41 -11.01
CA CYS A 265 7.22 20.74 -9.95
C CYS A 265 5.92 20.09 -10.48
N LEU A 266 5.27 20.75 -11.45
CA LEU A 266 4.12 20.19 -12.17
C LEU A 266 4.51 18.90 -12.90
N SER A 267 5.60 18.93 -13.68
CA SER A 267 6.06 17.77 -14.45
C SER A 267 6.47 16.55 -13.60
N ILE A 268 7.07 16.78 -12.42
CA ILE A 268 7.41 15.69 -11.48
C ILE A 268 6.14 15.07 -10.88
N THR A 269 5.16 15.90 -10.54
CA THR A 269 3.89 15.44 -9.95
C THR A 269 3.08 14.63 -10.97
N GLU A 270 2.96 15.12 -12.21
CA GLU A 270 2.29 14.43 -13.30
C GLU A 270 3.02 13.14 -13.72
N GLY A 271 4.35 13.18 -13.79
CA GLY A 271 5.18 12.00 -14.10
C GLY A 271 5.07 10.89 -13.05
N ASN A 272 5.05 11.26 -11.76
CA ASN A 272 4.84 10.32 -10.67
C ASN A 272 3.42 9.73 -10.72
N GLN A 273 2.39 10.57 -10.87
CA GLN A 273 1.01 10.11 -11.04
C GLN A 273 0.86 9.13 -12.21
N PHE A 274 1.50 9.42 -13.34
CA PHE A 274 1.51 8.53 -14.50
C PHE A 274 2.19 7.18 -14.19
N ALA A 275 3.40 7.20 -13.61
CA ALA A 275 4.14 5.99 -13.25
C ALA A 275 3.34 5.10 -12.28
N LEU A 276 2.61 5.71 -11.34
CA LEU A 276 1.73 5.02 -10.39
C LEU A 276 0.49 4.46 -11.06
N GLY A 277 -0.13 5.20 -11.98
CA GLY A 277 -1.24 4.71 -12.79
C GLY A 277 -0.84 3.49 -13.62
N GLN A 278 0.34 3.51 -14.24
CA GLN A 278 0.87 2.37 -14.98
C GLN A 278 1.26 1.20 -14.08
N ALA A 279 1.85 1.49 -12.93
CA ALA A 279 2.22 0.49 -11.95
C ALA A 279 1.00 -0.22 -11.36
N SER A 280 -0.07 0.52 -11.04
CA SER A 280 -1.35 -0.04 -10.60
C SER A 280 -1.92 -1.02 -11.63
N ARG A 281 -1.77 -0.72 -12.93
CA ARG A 281 -2.16 -1.64 -14.03
C ARG A 281 -1.27 -2.88 -14.12
N ALA A 282 -0.01 -2.79 -13.70
CA ALA A 282 0.93 -3.91 -13.68
C ALA A 282 0.85 -4.74 -12.39
N THR A 283 0.30 -4.19 -11.30
CA THR A 283 0.06 -4.91 -10.04
C THR A 283 -1.02 -5.97 -10.24
N ARG A 284 -0.71 -7.22 -9.86
CA ARG A 284 -1.70 -8.31 -9.82
C ARG A 284 -2.67 -8.06 -8.67
N GLN A 285 -3.97 -8.02 -8.93
CA GLN A 285 -4.98 -7.75 -7.91
C GLN A 285 -5.86 -8.97 -7.64
N TYR A 286 -6.03 -9.33 -6.37
CA TYR A 286 -6.93 -10.39 -5.93
C TYR A 286 -7.94 -9.85 -4.92
N VAL A 287 -9.19 -10.29 -5.03
CA VAL A 287 -10.23 -9.99 -4.05
C VAL A 287 -10.62 -11.27 -3.32
N VAL A 288 -10.25 -11.35 -2.04
CA VAL A 288 -10.54 -12.47 -1.15
C VAL A 288 -11.82 -12.15 -0.38
N GLN A 289 -12.90 -12.88 -0.62
CA GLN A 289 -14.16 -12.65 0.08
C GLN A 289 -14.17 -13.33 1.44
N ASP A 290 -13.60 -14.53 1.53
CA ASP A 290 -13.52 -15.26 2.78
C ASP A 290 -12.35 -16.25 2.78
N THR A 291 -11.99 -16.71 3.97
CA THR A 291 -11.00 -17.77 4.16
C THR A 291 -11.59 -18.81 5.10
N HIS A 292 -11.52 -20.08 4.69
CA HIS A 292 -12.09 -21.19 5.45
C HIS A 292 -10.98 -22.12 5.91
N TYR A 293 -10.98 -22.43 7.20
CA TYR A 293 -10.11 -23.44 7.78
C TYR A 293 -10.94 -24.67 8.14
N LEU A 294 -10.67 -25.81 7.50
CA LEU A 294 -11.27 -27.08 7.87
C LEU A 294 -10.35 -27.78 8.86
N GLY A 295 -10.69 -27.68 10.15
CA GLY A 295 -9.84 -28.08 11.28
C GLY A 295 -9.44 -29.56 11.30
N GLU A 296 -10.24 -30.45 10.71
CA GLU A 296 -9.98 -31.89 10.72
C GLU A 296 -8.88 -32.32 9.74
N ASP A 297 -8.71 -31.58 8.62
CA ASP A 297 -7.73 -31.92 7.57
C ASP A 297 -6.62 -30.86 7.41
N GLN A 298 -6.60 -29.84 8.27
CA GLN A 298 -5.75 -28.65 8.15
C GLN A 298 -5.87 -27.94 6.78
N ARG A 299 -6.93 -28.20 6.01
CA ARG A 299 -7.12 -27.63 4.68
C ARG A 299 -7.57 -26.19 4.80
N TYR A 300 -6.73 -25.28 4.33
CA TYR A 300 -7.03 -23.85 4.24
C TYR A 300 -7.47 -23.50 2.82
N PHE A 301 -8.61 -22.82 2.69
CA PHE A 301 -9.18 -22.39 1.42
C PHE A 301 -9.36 -20.88 1.39
N VAL A 302 -9.15 -20.29 0.22
CA VAL A 302 -9.34 -18.87 -0.06
C VAL A 302 -10.47 -18.75 -1.06
N GLN A 303 -11.50 -17.98 -0.72
CA GLN A 303 -12.61 -17.68 -1.61
C GLN A 303 -12.26 -16.43 -2.43
N ILE A 304 -12.02 -16.59 -3.72
CA ILE A 304 -11.71 -15.51 -4.66
C ILE A 304 -12.87 -15.42 -5.65
N ASN A 305 -13.66 -14.35 -5.56
CA ASN A 305 -14.96 -14.25 -6.24
C ASN A 305 -15.81 -15.51 -5.94
N ASN A 306 -16.50 -16.06 -6.94
CA ASN A 306 -17.33 -17.26 -6.78
C ASN A 306 -16.54 -18.58 -6.74
N ARG A 307 -15.21 -18.54 -6.57
CA ARG A 307 -14.34 -19.74 -6.59
C ARG A 307 -13.70 -19.98 -5.23
N LYS A 308 -13.84 -21.20 -4.73
CA LYS A 308 -13.10 -21.69 -3.57
C LYS A 308 -11.79 -22.33 -4.05
N VAL A 309 -10.67 -21.70 -3.75
CA VAL A 309 -9.33 -22.13 -4.17
C VAL A 309 -8.61 -22.75 -2.98
N ASN A 310 -7.94 -23.89 -3.21
CA ASN A 310 -7.04 -24.44 -2.21
C ASN A 310 -5.87 -23.46 -1.98
N SER A 311 -5.62 -23.09 -0.73
CA SER A 311 -4.62 -22.08 -0.40
C SER A 311 -3.22 -22.42 -0.89
N ARG A 312 -2.80 -23.70 -0.89
CA ARG A 312 -1.50 -24.12 -1.40
C ARG A 312 -1.33 -23.74 -2.87
N ARG A 313 -2.34 -24.02 -3.69
CA ARG A 313 -2.36 -23.63 -5.10
C ARG A 313 -2.32 -22.12 -5.28
N PHE A 314 -3.02 -21.38 -4.42
CA PHE A 314 -2.98 -19.92 -4.48
C PHE A 314 -1.61 -19.38 -4.04
N PHE A 315 -1.01 -19.94 -3.00
CA PHE A 315 0.33 -19.56 -2.55
C PHE A 315 1.41 -19.93 -3.56
N ASP A 316 1.27 -21.03 -4.29
CA ASP A 316 2.12 -21.34 -5.44
C ASP A 316 2.09 -20.20 -6.46
N GLU A 317 0.90 -19.72 -6.83
CA GLU A 317 0.73 -18.61 -7.78
C GLU A 317 1.36 -17.29 -7.27
N LEU A 318 1.24 -17.01 -5.98
CA LEU A 318 1.85 -15.83 -5.37
C LEU A 318 3.38 -15.94 -5.30
N CYS A 319 3.93 -17.13 -5.07
CA CYS A 319 5.37 -17.38 -4.94
C CYS A 319 6.07 -17.73 -6.27
N ASP A 320 5.33 -18.03 -7.34
CA ASP A 320 5.87 -18.57 -8.60
C ASP A 320 6.99 -17.69 -9.16
N TRP A 321 6.81 -16.37 -9.15
CA TRP A 321 7.83 -15.43 -9.61
C TRP A 321 9.14 -15.57 -8.81
N ALA A 322 9.06 -15.63 -7.48
CA ALA A 322 10.23 -15.73 -6.61
C ALA A 322 10.94 -17.09 -6.79
N ILE A 323 10.18 -18.17 -6.91
CA ILE A 323 10.69 -19.52 -7.18
C ILE A 323 11.39 -19.57 -8.54
N TYR A 324 10.75 -19.04 -9.57
CA TYR A 324 11.30 -18.95 -10.92
C TYR A 324 12.61 -18.15 -10.95
N TRP A 325 12.63 -16.98 -10.30
CA TRP A 325 13.81 -16.14 -10.23
C TRP A 325 14.97 -16.78 -9.51
N ARG A 326 14.71 -17.42 -8.37
CA ARG A 326 15.74 -18.14 -7.62
C ARG A 326 16.35 -19.29 -8.43
N ARG A 327 15.55 -20.01 -9.20
CA ARG A 327 16.02 -21.09 -10.09
C ARG A 327 16.85 -20.58 -11.27
N ARG A 328 16.63 -19.34 -11.72
CA ARG A 328 17.35 -18.74 -12.85
C ARG A 328 18.55 -17.87 -12.47
N ARG A 329 18.70 -17.45 -11.22
CA ARG A 329 19.84 -16.64 -10.78
C ARG A 329 21.15 -17.44 -10.78
N GLY A 330 22.05 -17.07 -11.69
CA GLY A 330 23.45 -16.81 -11.33
C GLY A 330 23.59 -15.44 -10.63
N PRO A 331 24.73 -15.13 -9.96
CA PRO A 331 24.75 -14.23 -8.79
C PRO A 331 24.57 -12.69 -8.97
N LEU A 332 24.25 -12.11 -10.13
CA LEU A 332 24.87 -10.80 -10.47
C LEU A 332 24.02 -9.60 -10.95
N HIS A 333 22.68 -9.60 -10.91
CA HIS A 333 21.92 -8.50 -11.58
C HIS A 333 21.04 -7.55 -10.77
N MET A 334 20.71 -7.83 -9.51
CA MET A 334 19.77 -6.96 -8.76
C MET A 334 20.45 -5.98 -7.79
N THR A 335 21.73 -6.16 -7.46
CA THR A 335 22.51 -5.20 -6.67
C THR A 335 22.63 -3.82 -7.33
N LYS A 336 22.41 -3.72 -8.66
CA LYS A 336 22.45 -2.44 -9.38
C LYS A 336 21.21 -1.55 -9.18
N LEU A 337 20.12 -2.06 -8.60
CA LEU A 337 18.85 -1.31 -8.46
C LEU A 337 18.57 -0.81 -7.03
N ALA A 338 19.32 -1.26 -6.03
CA ALA A 338 19.11 -0.88 -4.63
C ALA A 338 20.10 0.20 -4.19
N LYS A 339 19.63 1.43 -3.94
CA LYS A 339 20.39 2.50 -3.28
C LYS A 339 20.62 2.15 -1.79
N SER A 340 21.68 2.65 -1.15
CA SER A 340 21.94 2.43 0.28
C SER A 340 21.23 3.46 1.17
N PHE A 341 21.07 3.19 2.47
CA PHE A 341 20.53 4.16 3.44
C PHE A 341 21.44 5.39 3.61
N GLU A 342 22.77 5.20 3.55
CA GLU A 342 23.74 6.32 3.59
C GLU A 342 23.61 7.25 2.37
N ASP A 343 23.14 6.73 1.22
CA ASP A 343 22.81 7.56 0.06
C ASP A 343 21.54 8.38 0.30
N PHE A 344 20.58 7.84 1.05
CA PHE A 344 19.36 8.54 1.45
C PHE A 344 19.64 9.64 2.51
N GLU A 345 20.40 9.34 3.56
CA GLU A 345 20.77 10.33 4.58
C GLU A 345 21.55 11.50 4.00
N ARG A 346 22.50 11.24 3.08
CA ARG A 346 23.20 12.30 2.34
C ARG A 346 22.24 13.16 1.53
N ALA A 347 21.24 12.57 0.88
CA ALA A 347 20.26 13.32 0.12
C ALA A 347 19.40 14.21 1.02
N LEU A 348 19.01 13.74 2.21
CA LEU A 348 18.26 14.55 3.18
C LEU A 348 19.09 15.73 3.69
N ALA A 349 20.38 15.52 4.01
CA ALA A 349 21.27 16.58 4.46
C ALA A 349 21.44 17.67 3.38
N LEU A 350 21.68 17.27 2.12
CA LEU A 350 21.79 18.21 0.99
C LEU A 350 20.49 18.98 0.73
N ALA A 351 19.34 18.33 0.89
CA ALA A 351 18.05 19.00 0.74
C ALA A 351 17.77 20.04 1.84
N ALA A 352 18.32 19.84 3.05
CA ALA A 352 18.27 20.82 4.13
C ALA A 352 19.17 22.02 3.85
N GLU A 353 20.40 21.78 3.35
CA GLU A 353 21.35 22.85 2.98
C GLU A 353 20.83 23.73 1.84
N CYS A 354 20.16 23.15 0.84
CA CYS A 354 19.58 23.91 -0.27
C CYS A 354 18.43 24.85 0.15
N LYS A 355 17.74 24.58 1.27
CA LYS A 355 16.67 25.46 1.78
C LYS A 355 17.24 26.73 2.40
N ASP A 356 18.39 26.63 3.06
CA ASP A 356 19.02 27.77 3.72
C ASP A 356 19.62 28.77 2.72
N THR A 357 19.93 28.32 1.49
CA THR A 357 20.44 29.20 0.42
C THR A 357 19.36 29.89 -0.42
N SER A 358 18.08 29.59 -0.19
CA SER A 358 16.97 30.17 -0.97
C SER A 358 16.25 31.34 -0.30
N ASP A 359 16.62 31.67 0.94
CA ASP A 359 16.08 32.81 1.71
C ASP A 359 17.06 34.01 1.80
N GLU A 360 18.17 33.97 1.06
CA GLU A 360 19.06 35.12 0.77
C GLU A 360 18.90 35.58 -0.69
#